data_AF-A0A9C9H0X7-F1
#
_entry.id   AF-A0A9C9H0X7-F1
#
_cell.length_a   1.000
_cell.length_b   1.000
_cell.length_c   1.000
_cell.angle_alpha   90.00
_cell.angle_beta   90.00
_cell.angle_gamma   90.00
#
_symmetry.space_group_name_H-M   'P 1'
#
loop_
_entity.id
_entity.type
_entity.pdbx_description
1 polymer ?
#
loop_
_entity_poly.entity_id
_entity_poly.type
_entity_poly.pdbx_seq_one_letter_code
_entity_poly.pdbx_strand_id
1 'polypeptide(L)' 'MPHLMENIERYLMSCRELTAFCSQNGWIDSKSLYYEIIEQNGDHVIALVQFEEILMEGSGCLAGRV' A
#
# COMPACT_ATOMS: atom_id res chain seq x y z
N MET A 1 -13.64 7.27 18.83
CA MET A 1 -12.59 6.30 18.43
C MET A 1 -12.82 5.63 17.09
N PRO A 2 -14.02 5.09 16.72
CA PRO A 2 -14.17 4.38 15.43
C PRO A 2 -13.93 5.24 14.19
N HIS A 3 -14.30 6.53 14.22
CA HIS A 3 -14.05 7.44 13.09
C HIS A 3 -12.57 7.75 12.83
N LEU A 4 -11.68 7.63 13.82
CA LEU A 4 -10.26 7.85 13.59
C LEU A 4 -9.66 6.71 12.77
N MET A 5 -10.02 5.46 13.12
CA MET A 5 -9.60 4.26 12.39
C MET A 5 -10.12 4.28 10.95
N GLU A 6 -11.38 4.66 10.75
CA GLU A 6 -11.98 4.82 9.42
C GLU A 6 -11.25 5.87 8.56
N ASN A 7 -10.78 6.97 9.17
CA ASN A 7 -10.05 8.01 8.46
C ASN A 7 -8.62 7.57 8.08
N ILE A 8 -7.95 6.79 8.94
CA ILE A 8 -6.60 6.27 8.65
C ILE A 8 -6.66 5.26 7.51
N GLU A 9 -7.61 4.33 7.54
CA GLU A 9 -7.79 3.34 6.48
C GLU A 9 -8.05 4.02 5.13
N ARG A 10 -8.98 5.00 5.09
CA ARG A 10 -9.25 5.79 3.88
C ARG A 10 -8.02 6.59 3.43
N TYR A 11 -7.26 7.15 4.37
CA TYR A 11 -6.03 7.86 4.05
C TYR A 11 -5.01 6.94 3.39
N LEU A 12 -4.70 5.79 3.99
CA LEU A 12 -3.77 4.81 3.44
C LEU A 12 -4.21 4.33 2.06
N MET A 13 -5.51 4.04 1.88
CA MET A 13 -6.07 3.62 0.59
C MET A 13 -6.01 4.68 -0.52
N SER A 14 -5.89 5.96 -0.17
CA SER A 14 -5.78 7.08 -1.13
C SER A 14 -4.39 7.67 -1.24
N CYS A 15 -3.46 7.24 -0.38
CA CYS A 15 -2.10 7.73 -0.29
C CYS A 15 -1.26 7.18 -1.45
N ARG A 16 -1.00 8.03 -2.44
CA ARG A 16 -0.22 7.67 -3.63
C ARG A 16 1.24 7.41 -3.26
N GLU A 17 1.72 8.06 -2.22
CA GLU A 17 3.07 7.94 -1.71
C GLU A 17 3.38 6.52 -1.22
N LEU A 18 2.36 5.73 -0.82
CA LEU A 18 2.57 4.34 -0.45
C LEU A 18 3.09 3.49 -1.62
N THR A 19 2.77 3.83 -2.87
CA THR A 19 3.27 3.08 -4.04
C THR A 19 4.76 3.27 -4.25
N ALA A 20 5.38 4.28 -3.64
CA ALA A 20 6.84 4.46 -3.66
C ALA A 20 7.58 3.37 -2.86
N PHE A 21 6.86 2.63 -1.99
CA PHE A 21 7.42 1.49 -1.25
C PHE A 21 7.24 0.16 -1.99
N CYS A 22 6.60 0.14 -3.16
CA CYS A 22 6.61 -1.01 -4.07
C CYS A 22 8.04 -1.27 -4.56
N SER A 23 8.48 -2.52 -4.50
CA SER A 23 9.85 -2.89 -4.88
C SER A 23 10.04 -2.97 -6.40
N GLN A 24 8.98 -3.25 -7.15
CA GLN A 24 9.03 -3.52 -8.59
C GLN A 24 8.05 -2.65 -9.38
N ASN A 25 7.65 -1.50 -8.83
CA ASN A 25 6.66 -0.60 -9.40
C ASN A 25 5.31 -1.29 -9.69
N GLY A 26 4.95 -2.29 -8.89
CA GLY A 26 3.66 -2.94 -8.91
C GLY A 26 2.57 -2.10 -8.25
N TRP A 27 1.44 -2.74 -7.95
CA TRP A 27 0.29 -2.12 -7.30
C TRP A 27 0.10 -2.69 -5.90
N ILE A 28 -0.38 -1.87 -4.98
CA ILE A 28 -0.75 -2.33 -3.64
C ILE A 28 -2.01 -3.18 -3.74
N ASP A 29 -2.00 -4.40 -3.20
CA ASP A 29 -3.24 -5.13 -2.98
C ASP A 29 -4.01 -4.53 -1.79
N SER A 30 -5.06 -3.79 -2.08
CA SER A 30 -5.97 -3.24 -1.05
C SER A 30 -6.51 -4.26 -0.06
N LYS A 31 -6.64 -5.54 -0.45
CA LYS A 31 -7.15 -6.58 0.46
C LYS A 31 -6.11 -7.06 1.46
N SER A 32 -4.84 -6.86 1.14
CA SER A 32 -3.71 -7.17 2.01
C SER A 32 -3.32 -6.01 2.93
N LEU A 33 -3.89 -4.82 2.70
CA LEU A 33 -3.53 -3.61 3.43
C LEU A 33 -3.90 -3.78 4.91
N TYR A 34 -2.87 -3.81 5.75
CA TYR A 34 -2.97 -3.88 7.19
C TYR A 34 -2.24 -2.70 7.81
N TYR A 35 -2.78 -2.17 8.91
CA TYR A 35 -2.08 -1.18 9.70
C TYR A 35 -2.32 -1.38 11.20
N GLU A 36 -1.33 -0.96 11.98
CA GLU A 36 -1.37 -0.92 13.44
C GLU A 36 -0.85 0.43 13.92
N ILE A 37 -1.59 1.12 14.79
CA ILE A 37 -1.08 2.33 15.44
C ILE A 37 -0.15 1.90 16.56
N ILE A 38 1.13 2.20 16.41
CA ILE A 38 2.17 1.85 17.39
C ILE A 38 2.49 3.00 18.35
N GLU A 39 2.21 4.24 17.95
CA GLU A 39 2.32 5.42 18.81
C GLU A 39 1.28 6.47 18.43
N GLN A 40 0.72 7.15 19.43
CA GLN A 40 -0.15 8.30 19.23
C GLN A 40 0.06 9.32 20.33
N ASN A 41 0.17 10.59 19.94
CA ASN A 41 0.07 11.73 20.86
C ASN A 41 -0.85 12.80 20.27
N GLY A 42 -0.83 14.01 20.85
CA GLY A 42 -1.76 15.08 20.49
C GLY A 42 -1.66 15.54 19.03
N ASP A 43 -0.48 15.43 18.41
CA ASP A 43 -0.19 16.05 17.12
C ASP A 43 0.14 15.04 16.02
N HIS A 44 0.49 13.79 16.38
CA HIS A 44 0.84 12.78 15.39
C HIS A 44 0.47 11.35 15.79
N VAL A 45 0.37 10.52 14.75
CA VAL A 45 0.14 9.08 14.81
C VAL A 45 1.29 8.40 14.05
N ILE A 46 1.89 7.40 14.67
CA ILE A 46 2.83 6.50 14.01
C ILE A 46 2.10 5.18 13.77
N ALA A 47 2.04 4.77 12.50
CA ALA A 47 1.44 3.51 12.10
C ALA A 47 2.48 2.60 11.45
N LEU A 48 2.50 1.33 11.87
CA LEU A 48 3.07 0.26 11.09
C LEU A 48 2.09 -0.06 9.96
N VAL A 49 2.56 -0.08 8.72
CA VAL A 49 1.73 -0.38 7.53
C VAL A 49 2.35 -1.56 6.79
N GLN A 50 1.53 -2.54 6.43
CA GLN A 50 1.92 -3.73 5.67
C GLN A 50 0.96 -3.93 4.51
N PHE A 51 1.48 -4.36 3.38
CA PHE A 51 0.71 -4.72 2.20
C PHE A 51 1.51 -5.67 1.30
N GLU A 52 0.82 -6.39 0.44
CA GLU A 52 1.38 -7.16 -0.65
C GLU A 52 1.42 -6.32 -1.93
N GLU A 53 2.53 -6.43 -2.66
CA GLU A 53 2.69 -5.83 -3.99
C GLU A 53 2.23 -6.85 -5.05
N ILE A 54 1.22 -6.48 -5.83
CA ILE A 54 0.78 -7.21 -7.02
C ILE A 54 1.64 -6.78 -8.20
N LEU A 55 2.24 -7.78 -8.86
CA LEU A 55 2.95 -7.62 -10.12
C LEU A 55 2.03 -8.09 -11.25
N MET A 56 1.78 -7.25 -12.26
CA MET A 56 1.32 -7.76 -13.55
C MET A 56 2.56 -8.16 -14.34
N GLU A 57 2.80 -9.46 -14.43
CA GLU A 57 3.61 -9.96 -15.52
C GLU A 57 2.81 -9.78 -16.81
N GLY A 58 3.20 -8.79 -17.62
CA GLY A 58 2.75 -8.75 -19.00
C GLY A 58 3.24 -10.04 -19.66
N SER A 59 2.31 -10.87 -20.14
CA SER A 59 2.61 -12.01 -21.00
C SER A 59 3.10 -11.51 -22.37
N GLY A 60 4.29 -10.90 -22.36
CA GLY A 60 5.04 -10.57 -23.55
C GLY A 60 5.43 -11.88 -24.21
N CYS A 61 4.70 -12.26 -25.25
CA CYS A 61 5.20 -13.17 -26.26
C CYS A 61 6.58 -12.65 -26.68
N LEU A 62 7.64 -13.39 -26.35
CA LEU A 62 8.95 -13.19 -26.94
C LEU A 62 8.81 -13.50 -28.42
N ALA A 63 8.41 -12.49 -29.20
CA ALA A 63 8.58 -12.51 -30.64
C ALA A 63 10.09 -12.53 -30.89
N GLY A 64 10.62 -13.74 -31.02
CA GLY A 64 12.01 -13.98 -31.37
C GLY A 64 12.33 -13.19 -32.64
N ARG A 65 13.28 -12.25 -32.53
CA ARG A 65 14.00 -11.75 -33.69
C ARG A 65 15.04 -12.81 -34.04
N VAL A 66 14.82 -13.51 -35.16
CA VAL A 66 15.91 -14.01 -36.01
C VAL A 66 16.23 -12.89 -36.99
#